data_AF-A0A553GRZ6-F1
#
_entry.id   AF-A0A553GRZ6-F1
#
_cell.length_a   1.000
_cell.length_b   1.000
_cell.length_c   1.000
_cell.angle_alpha   90.00
_cell.angle_beta   90.00
_cell.angle_gamma   90.00
#
_symmetry.space_group_name_H-M   'P 1'
#
loop_
_entity.id
_entity.type
_entity.pdbx_description
1 polymer ?
#
loop_
_entity_poly.entity_id
_entity_poly.type
_entity_poly.pdbx_seq_one_letter_code
_entity_poly.pdbx_strand_id
1 'polypeptide(L)'
;MRNPLINSLVQKAIVVWSDIESEREQRIDVLNTVRHSLAQIATPNEENNVKIDLVRRICERLRRMYPSYTNSIDEIVMPFEQHLTKDELAILPFKQIDELTYRIFMKQNMMGFVG
;
A
#
# COMPACT_ATOMS: atom_id res chain seq x y z
N MET A 1 -11.42 8.86 18.39
CA MET A 1 -11.70 9.29 17.00
C MET A 1 -10.36 9.36 16.26
N ARG A 2 -10.16 8.64 15.15
CA ARG A 2 -8.90 8.70 14.39
C ARG A 2 -8.70 10.11 13.81
N ASN A 3 -7.47 10.62 13.88
CA ASN A 3 -7.10 11.96 13.43
C ASN A 3 -7.52 12.18 11.95
N PRO A 4 -8.32 13.21 11.62
CA PRO A 4 -8.81 13.47 10.26
C PRO A 4 -7.69 13.61 9.23
N LEU A 5 -6.53 14.12 9.63
CA LEU A 5 -5.35 14.25 8.77
C LEU A 5 -4.81 12.88 8.37
N ILE A 6 -4.69 11.96 9.32
CA ILE A 6 -4.23 10.59 9.06
C ILE A 6 -5.19 9.88 8.08
N ASN A 7 -6.50 10.05 8.25
CA ASN A 7 -7.48 9.47 7.33
C ASN A 7 -7.36 10.02 5.90
N SER A 8 -7.20 11.34 5.75
CA SER A 8 -7.02 11.97 4.42
C SER A 8 -5.74 11.48 3.73
N LEU A 9 -4.65 11.35 4.49
CA LEU A 9 -3.37 10.85 3.99
C LEU A 9 -3.42 9.39 3.58
N VAL A 10 -4.07 8.54 4.39
CA VAL A 10 -4.31 7.13 4.06
C VAL A 10 -5.11 7.04 2.75
N GLN A 11 -6.14 7.86 2.56
CA GLN A 11 -6.90 7.89 1.30
C GLN A 11 -6.04 8.28 0.10
N LYS A 12 -5.17 9.31 0.24
CA LYS A 12 -4.26 9.72 -0.84
C LYS A 12 -3.28 8.60 -1.21
N ALA A 13 -2.71 7.93 -0.22
CA ALA A 13 -1.82 6.79 -0.44
C ALA A 13 -2.54 5.60 -1.11
N ILE A 14 -3.78 5.31 -0.70
CA ILE A 14 -4.59 4.27 -1.35
C ILE A 14 -4.76 4.55 -2.83
N VAL A 15 -5.10 5.78 -3.21
CA VAL A 15 -5.28 6.17 -4.61
C VAL A 15 -3.98 5.97 -5.38
N VAL A 16 -2.88 6.55 -4.90
CA VAL A 16 -1.59 6.60 -5.61
C VAL A 16 -0.96 5.21 -5.80
N TRP A 17 -1.04 4.31 -4.81
CA TRP A 17 -0.50 2.94 -4.96
C TRP A 17 -1.46 1.95 -5.62
N SER A 18 -2.74 2.29 -5.74
CA SER A 18 -3.68 1.49 -6.55
C SER A 18 -3.67 1.86 -8.03
N ASP A 19 -3.17 3.05 -8.34
CA ASP A 19 -3.01 3.55 -9.69
C ASP A 19 -1.68 3.06 -10.26
N ILE A 20 -1.78 2.14 -11.22
CA ILE A 20 -0.62 1.50 -11.84
C ILE A 20 0.15 2.44 -12.76
N GLU A 21 -0.47 3.53 -13.23
CA GLU A 21 0.13 4.53 -14.11
C GLU A 21 0.79 5.68 -13.31
N SER A 22 0.59 5.68 -11.98
CA SER A 22 1.08 6.73 -11.09
C SER A 22 2.62 6.77 -11.10
N GLU A 23 3.17 7.96 -11.34
CA GLU A 23 4.61 8.18 -11.45
C GLU A 23 5.36 7.89 -10.14
N ARG A 24 6.60 7.42 -10.28
CA ARG A 24 7.45 7.08 -9.13
C ARG A 24 7.65 8.25 -8.17
N GLU A 25 7.80 9.48 -8.69
CA GLU A 25 7.97 10.69 -7.86
C GLU A 25 6.74 10.95 -6.98
N GLN A 26 5.53 10.81 -7.53
CA GLN A 26 4.29 10.95 -6.77
C GLN A 26 4.18 9.92 -5.65
N ARG A 27 4.61 8.66 -5.90
CA ARG A 27 4.67 7.61 -4.87
C ARG A 27 5.68 7.98 -3.77
N ILE A 28 6.87 8.48 -4.12
CA ILE A 28 7.89 8.87 -3.13
C ILE A 28 7.40 10.03 -2.25
N ASP A 29 6.75 11.04 -2.83
CA ASP A 29 6.25 12.19 -2.08
C ASP A 29 5.16 11.80 -1.06
N VAL A 30 4.23 10.95 -1.49
CA VAL A 30 3.18 10.46 -0.59
C VAL A 30 3.77 9.53 0.47
N LEU A 31 4.78 8.74 0.15
CA LEU A 31 5.48 7.87 1.11
C LEU A 31 6.13 8.69 2.21
N ASN A 32 6.84 9.74 1.84
CA ASN A 32 7.51 10.63 2.77
C ASN A 32 6.49 11.31 3.70
N THR A 33 5.35 11.73 3.16
CA THR A 33 4.25 12.30 3.94
C THR A 33 3.67 11.29 4.92
N VAL A 34 3.38 10.06 4.47
CA VAL A 34 2.87 8.98 5.32
C VAL A 34 3.86 8.66 6.44
N ARG A 35 5.15 8.51 6.13
CA ARG A 35 6.21 8.26 7.12
C ARG A 35 6.27 9.37 8.17
N HIS A 36 6.25 10.62 7.73
CA HIS A 36 6.28 11.76 8.65
C HIS A 36 5.06 11.77 9.58
N SER A 37 3.86 11.50 9.05
CA SER A 37 2.65 11.46 9.86
C SER A 37 2.57 10.26 10.80
N LEU A 38 3.09 9.10 10.41
CA LEU A 38 3.21 7.95 11.31
C LEU A 38 4.13 8.25 12.49
N ALA A 39 5.25 8.94 12.26
CA ALA A 39 6.17 9.34 13.31
C ALA A 39 5.59 10.35 14.32
N GLN A 40 4.44 10.98 14.01
CA GLN A 40 3.72 11.87 14.93
C GLN A 40 2.74 11.13 15.85
N ILE A 41 2.56 9.82 15.68
CA ILE A 41 1.65 9.02 16.50
C ILE A 41 2.36 8.68 17.82
N ALA A 42 1.68 8.97 18.95
CA ALA A 42 2.29 8.90 20.27
C ALA A 42 2.55 7.46 20.75
N THR A 43 1.83 6.47 20.24
CA THR A 43 1.94 5.08 20.67
C THR A 43 2.29 4.13 19.51
N PRO A 44 3.26 3.22 19.69
CA PRO A 44 3.61 2.22 18.66
C PRO A 44 2.42 1.38 18.21
N ASN A 45 1.52 1.04 19.13
CA ASN A 45 0.31 0.26 18.82
C ASN A 45 -0.65 1.03 17.90
N GLU A 46 -0.88 2.32 18.11
CA GLU A 46 -1.72 3.11 17.20
C GLU A 46 -1.04 3.28 15.84
N GLU A 47 0.26 3.51 15.80
CA GLU A 47 1.04 3.58 14.56
C GLU A 47 0.89 2.29 13.76
N ASN A 48 1.03 1.15 14.43
CA ASN A 48 0.89 -0.17 13.85
C ASN A 48 -0.51 -0.44 13.28
N ASN A 49 -1.55 -0.01 13.99
CA ASN A 49 -2.92 -0.09 13.49
C ASN A 49 -3.14 0.74 12.23
N VAL A 50 -2.48 1.90 12.12
CA VAL A 50 -2.53 2.73 10.89
C VAL A 50 -1.77 2.07 9.75
N LYS A 51 -0.58 1.50 10.02
CA LYS A 51 0.20 0.75 9.02
C LYS A 51 -0.58 -0.42 8.44
N ILE A 52 -1.25 -1.22 9.27
CA ILE A 52 -2.11 -2.34 8.86
C ILE A 52 -3.27 -1.84 8.01
N ASP A 53 -4.02 -0.83 8.48
CA ASP A 53 -5.17 -0.28 7.76
C ASP A 53 -4.77 0.28 6.39
N LEU A 54 -3.61 0.94 6.30
CA LEU A 54 -3.08 1.46 5.05
C LEU A 54 -2.80 0.36 4.02
N VAL A 55 -2.01 -0.65 4.40
CA VAL A 55 -1.63 -1.75 3.52
C VAL A 55 -2.85 -2.55 3.10
N ARG A 56 -3.73 -2.89 4.06
CA ARG A 56 -4.95 -3.65 3.79
C ARG A 56 -5.83 -2.95 2.77
N ARG A 57 -6.05 -1.63 2.90
CA ARG A 57 -6.89 -0.88 1.97
C ARG A 57 -6.29 -0.74 0.56
N ILE A 58 -4.97 -0.55 0.45
CA ILE A 58 -4.29 -0.57 -0.86
C ILE A 58 -4.52 -1.92 -1.53
N CYS A 59 -4.25 -3.00 -0.80
CA CYS A 59 -4.38 -4.38 -1.28
C CYS A 59 -5.83 -4.76 -1.62
N GLU A 60 -6.80 -4.36 -0.82
CA GLU A 60 -8.23 -4.55 -1.12
C GLU A 60 -8.64 -3.82 -2.40
N ARG A 61 -8.15 -2.60 -2.61
CA ARG A 61 -8.42 -1.84 -3.83
C ARG A 61 -7.80 -2.53 -5.05
N LEU A 62 -6.54 -2.94 -4.96
CA LEU A 62 -5.87 -3.73 -6.01
C LEU A 62 -6.62 -5.04 -6.29
N ARG A 63 -7.14 -5.72 -5.27
CA ARG A 63 -7.91 -6.96 -5.42
C ARG A 63 -9.20 -6.73 -6.20
N ARG A 64 -9.91 -5.63 -5.92
CA ARG A 64 -11.14 -5.26 -6.64
C ARG A 64 -10.86 -4.90 -8.10
N MET A 65 -9.77 -4.19 -8.36
CA MET A 65 -9.39 -3.76 -9.71
C MET A 65 -8.80 -4.91 -10.53
N TYR A 66 -8.07 -5.83 -9.89
CA TYR A 66 -7.30 -6.90 -10.54
C TYR A 66 -7.51 -8.26 -9.85
N PRO A 67 -8.71 -8.88 -9.96
CA PRO A 67 -9.04 -10.11 -9.24
C PRO A 67 -8.11 -11.29 -9.51
N SER A 68 -7.52 -11.36 -10.71
CA SER A 68 -6.56 -12.40 -11.11
C SER A 68 -5.25 -12.37 -10.33
N TYR A 69 -4.97 -11.29 -9.58
CA TYR A 69 -3.77 -11.12 -8.77
C TYR A 69 -4.03 -11.32 -7.26
N THR A 70 -5.21 -11.83 -6.87
CA THR A 70 -5.58 -12.02 -5.45
C THR A 70 -4.52 -12.78 -4.66
N ASN A 71 -3.99 -13.89 -5.20
CA ASN A 71 -2.95 -14.67 -4.51
C ASN A 71 -1.67 -13.86 -4.28
N SER A 72 -1.21 -13.09 -5.28
CA SER A 72 -0.04 -12.21 -5.15
C SER A 72 -0.28 -11.06 -4.17
N ILE A 73 -1.53 -10.66 -3.96
CA ILE A 73 -1.90 -9.66 -2.95
C ILE A 73 -1.84 -10.28 -1.54
N ASP A 74 -2.33 -11.50 -1.36
CA ASP A 74 -2.30 -12.20 -0.08
C ASP A 74 -0.87 -12.49 0.40
N GLU A 75 0.04 -12.77 -0.55
CA GLU A 75 1.49 -12.90 -0.31
C GLU A 75 2.14 -11.63 0.27
N ILE A 76 1.49 -10.46 0.15
CA ILE A 76 1.97 -9.20 0.72
C ILE A 76 1.30 -8.92 2.07
N VAL A 77 -0.04 -9.01 2.12
CA VAL A 77 -0.82 -8.61 3.30
C VAL A 77 -0.58 -9.56 4.48
N MET A 78 -0.67 -10.88 4.26
CA MET A 78 -0.63 -11.84 5.36
C MET A 78 0.72 -11.82 6.10
N PRO A 79 1.89 -11.87 5.43
CA PRO A 79 3.17 -11.83 6.12
C PRO A 79 3.41 -10.50 6.84
N PHE A 80 2.90 -9.40 6.28
CA PHE A 80 3.01 -8.08 6.89
C PHE A 80 2.21 -8.00 8.19
N GLU A 81 0.93 -8.37 8.17
CA GLU A 81 0.08 -8.37 9.38
C GLU A 81 0.65 -9.30 10.47
N GLN A 82 1.19 -10.46 10.07
CA GLN A 82 1.85 -11.39 11.01
C GLN A 82 3.16 -10.86 11.58
N HIS A 83 3.96 -10.13 10.81
CA HIS A 83 5.17 -9.49 11.33
C HIS A 83 4.84 -8.35 12.27
N LEU A 84 3.88 -7.51 11.89
CA LEU A 84 3.55 -6.29 12.63
C LEU A 84 2.84 -6.58 13.97
N THR A 85 2.22 -7.76 14.08
CA THR A 85 1.68 -8.28 15.35
C THR A 85 2.75 -8.87 16.26
N LYS A 86 3.97 -9.15 15.75
CA LYS A 86 5.09 -9.74 16.50
C LYS A 86 6.23 -8.75 16.76
N ASP A 87 6.40 -7.76 15.90
CA ASP A 87 7.50 -6.80 15.91
C ASP A 87 6.98 -5.40 15.59
N GLU A 88 7.20 -4.46 16.50
CA GLU A 88 6.75 -3.06 16.38
C GLU A 88 7.54 -2.29 15.30
N LEU A 89 8.65 -2.82 14.81
CA LEU A 89 9.54 -2.18 13.82
C LEU A 89 9.28 -2.62 12.37
N ALA A 90 8.15 -3.29 12.10
CA ALA A 90 7.86 -3.76 10.76
C ALA A 90 7.83 -2.62 9.73
N ILE A 91 8.61 -2.79 8.66
CA ILE A 91 8.72 -1.85 7.54
C ILE A 91 7.49 -2.00 6.64
N LEU A 92 6.93 -0.87 6.19
CA LEU A 92 5.83 -0.86 5.23
C LEU A 92 6.24 -1.57 3.92
N PRO A 93 5.42 -2.51 3.39
CA PRO A 93 5.76 -3.38 2.27
C PRO A 93 5.55 -2.68 0.91
N PHE A 94 5.83 -1.38 0.82
CA PHE A 94 5.57 -0.61 -0.41
C PHE A 94 6.40 -1.08 -1.60
N LYS A 95 7.60 -1.60 -1.36
CA LYS A 95 8.42 -2.20 -2.44
C LYS A 95 7.68 -3.36 -3.11
N GLN A 96 7.08 -4.25 -2.31
CA GLN A 96 6.33 -5.40 -2.82
C GLN A 96 5.06 -4.95 -3.55
N ILE A 97 4.38 -3.91 -3.05
CA ILE A 97 3.23 -3.30 -3.71
C ILE A 97 3.64 -2.66 -5.05
N ASP A 98 4.78 -1.97 -5.11
CA ASP A 98 5.32 -1.37 -6.33
C ASP A 98 5.67 -2.43 -7.37
N GLU A 99 6.33 -3.52 -6.96
CA GLU A 99 6.64 -4.65 -7.84
C GLU A 99 5.37 -5.32 -8.39
N LEU A 100 4.32 -5.45 -7.57
CA LEU A 100 3.03 -5.97 -8.00
C LEU A 100 2.34 -5.03 -9.01
N THR A 101 2.25 -3.74 -8.70
CA THR A 101 1.62 -2.75 -9.59
C THR A 101 2.35 -2.66 -10.94
N TYR A 102 3.69 -2.71 -10.93
CA TYR A 102 4.47 -2.78 -12.16
C TYR A 102 4.19 -4.06 -12.97
N ARG A 103 4.09 -5.22 -12.30
CA ARG A 103 3.75 -6.48 -12.97
C ARG A 103 2.35 -6.45 -13.62
N ILE A 104 1.39 -5.82 -12.96
CA ILE A 104 0.04 -5.61 -13.49
C ILE A 104 0.10 -4.71 -14.74
N PHE A 105 0.80 -3.57 -14.64
CA PHE A 105 0.99 -2.63 -15.75
C PHE A 105 1.64 -3.29 -16.97
N MET A 106 2.74 -4.02 -16.77
CA MET A 106 3.43 -4.70 -17.88
C MET A 106 2.53 -5.72 -18.58
N LYS A 107 1.74 -6.50 -17.84
CA LYS A 107 0.81 -7.48 -18.42
C LYS A 107 -0.28 -6.82 -19.25
N GLN A 108 -0.85 -5.71 -18.79
CA GLN A 108 -1.88 -4.99 -19.54
C GLN A 108 -1.33 -4.40 -20.85
N ASN A 109 -0.14 -3.81 -20.81
CA ASN A 109 0.50 -3.25 -22.01
C ASN A 109 0.97 -4.32 -23.00
N MET A 110 1.44 -5.48 -22.52
CA MET A 110 1.84 -6.59 -23.40
C MET A 110 0.64 -7.29 -24.06
N MET A 111 -0.52 -7.33 -23.42
CA MET A 111 -1.76 -7.85 -24.04
C MET A 111 -2.34 -6.91 -25.09
N GLY A 112 -2.05 -5.61 -25.03
CA GLY A 112 -2.47 -4.63 -26.04
C GLY A 112 -1.64 -4.63 -27.34
N PHE A 113 -0.52 -5.35 -27.38
CA PHE A 113 0.40 -5.39 -28.53
C PHE A 113 0.18 -6.57 -29.49
N VAL A 114 -0.80 -7.43 -29.20
CA VAL A 114 -1.21 -8.53 -30.08
C VAL A 114 -2.60 -8.20 -30.63
N GLY A 115 -2.65 -7.28 -31.59
CA GLY A 115 -3.86 -6.83 -32.29
C GLY A 115 -3.52 -6.41 -33.70
#